data_AF-D4BS75-F1
#
_entry.id   AF-D4BS75-F1
#
_cell.length_a   1.000
_cell.length_b   1.000
_cell.length_c   1.000
_cell.angle_alpha   90.00
_cell.angle_beta   90.00
_cell.angle_gamma   90.00
#
_symmetry.space_group_name_H-M   'P 1'
#
loop_
_entity.id
_entity.type
_entity.pdbx_description
1 polymer ?
#
loop_
_entity_poly.entity_id
_entity_poly.type
_entity_poly.pdbx_seq_one_letter_code
_entity_poly.pdbx_strand_id
1 'polypeptide(L)'
;MKLTRTVMMLFGTHSGKPLELEEVNMEIVVTGRHTQIKQRFRDVVETKMNRVTAIAPDAQRAQIVLTHEGNPRQADTAKRVEITVIAGRTVVRAEASSTDEFSALDMALDKLTLRLRRTRDRRKDHRRGYANPVPVDLGVIAPEPEPEELEGEPNNSPQAAVASDLGPGESVEVQVGDTPIVIRRKLHIAEPMSIDEALYEMELIGHDFFLFVNKETGRPSVVYHRHGWSYGVFEIDTPENVKKD
;
A
#
# COMPACT_ATOMS: atom_id res chain seq x y z
N MET A 1 -26.10 -16.85 6.60
CA MET A 1 -26.54 -18.13 7.20
C MET A 1 -25.25 -18.92 7.43
N LYS A 2 -24.78 -19.08 8.67
CA LYS A 2 -23.40 -19.53 8.93
C LYS A 2 -23.16 -20.93 8.35
N LEU A 3 -22.21 -21.05 7.42
CA LEU A 3 -21.84 -22.31 6.78
C LEU A 3 -20.72 -22.99 7.60
N THR A 4 -21.09 -23.77 8.62
CA THR A 4 -20.14 -24.54 9.43
C THR A 4 -19.78 -25.85 8.73
N ARG A 5 -18.48 -26.09 8.53
CA ARG A 5 -17.96 -27.32 7.92
C ARG A 5 -17.37 -28.22 9.01
N THR A 6 -18.08 -29.30 9.33
CA THR A 6 -17.64 -30.36 10.26
C THR A 6 -16.52 -31.18 9.62
N VAL A 7 -15.31 -31.13 10.18
CA VAL A 7 -14.25 -32.11 9.91
C VAL A 7 -13.90 -32.78 11.24
N MET A 8 -14.21 -34.06 11.32
CA MET A 8 -14.00 -34.93 12.46
C MET A 8 -12.55 -35.45 12.42
N MET A 9 -11.71 -35.04 13.37
CA MET A 9 -10.46 -35.73 13.67
C MET A 9 -10.50 -36.24 15.11
N LEU A 10 -10.39 -37.57 15.24
CA LEU A 10 -10.27 -38.33 16.48
C LEU A 10 -8.87 -38.14 17.12
N PHE A 11 -8.76 -38.58 18.38
CA PHE A 11 -7.62 -38.62 19.32
C PHE A 11 -7.45 -37.34 20.14
N GLY A 12 -7.32 -37.34 21.47
CA GLY A 12 -7.14 -38.38 22.48
C GLY A 12 -6.83 -37.68 23.82
N THR A 13 -7.73 -37.87 24.78
CA THR A 13 -7.61 -37.72 26.26
C THR A 13 -6.44 -36.92 26.88
N HIS A 14 -6.71 -35.72 27.40
CA HIS A 14 -6.71 -35.37 28.85
C HIS A 14 -6.82 -33.84 29.07
N SER A 15 -7.61 -33.45 30.08
CA SER A 15 -7.81 -32.09 30.60
C SER A 15 -8.50 -31.09 29.66
N GLY A 16 -9.84 -31.13 29.67
CA GLY A 16 -10.73 -30.25 28.92
C GLY A 16 -10.71 -28.79 29.36
N LYS A 17 -9.91 -27.98 28.65
CA LYS A 17 -10.38 -26.68 28.18
C LYS A 17 -10.76 -26.87 26.71
N PRO A 18 -12.01 -26.62 26.28
CA PRO A 18 -12.28 -26.52 24.86
C PRO A 18 -11.44 -25.36 24.33
N LEU A 19 -10.46 -25.67 23.49
CA LEU A 19 -9.77 -24.67 22.68
C LEU A 19 -10.85 -24.09 21.78
N GLU A 20 -11.33 -22.89 22.09
CA GLU A 20 -12.18 -22.12 21.20
C GLU A 20 -11.43 -22.01 19.88
N LEU A 21 -11.95 -22.71 18.87
CA LEU A 21 -11.57 -22.47 17.49
C LEU A 21 -12.03 -21.05 17.20
N GLU A 22 -11.11 -20.08 17.29
CA GLU A 22 -11.35 -18.73 16.77
C GLU A 22 -11.74 -18.88 15.30
N GLU A 23 -13.04 -18.82 15.03
CA GLU A 23 -13.57 -18.66 13.69
C GLU A 23 -12.90 -17.42 13.12
N VAL A 24 -12.06 -17.60 12.09
CA VAL A 24 -11.53 -16.49 11.29
C VAL A 24 -12.69 -15.94 10.46
N ASN A 25 -13.59 -15.20 11.13
CA ASN A 25 -14.77 -14.63 10.51
C ASN A 25 -14.37 -13.31 9.86
N MET A 26 -14.20 -13.35 8.54
CA MET A 26 -14.14 -12.15 7.72
C MET A 26 -15.53 -11.50 7.66
N GLU A 27 -15.65 -10.24 8.08
CA GLU A 27 -16.88 -9.46 7.97
C GLU A 27 -17.12 -9.05 6.51
N ILE A 28 -18.26 -9.45 5.93
CA ILE A 28 -18.63 -9.10 4.55
C ILE A 28 -19.72 -8.03 4.58
N VAL A 29 -19.41 -6.86 4.01
CA VAL A 29 -20.34 -5.72 3.90
C VAL A 29 -20.65 -5.47 2.43
N VAL A 30 -21.93 -5.58 2.04
CA VAL A 30 -22.36 -5.34 0.66
C VAL A 30 -23.22 -4.07 0.61
N THR A 31 -22.78 -3.07 -0.15
CA THR A 31 -23.43 -1.75 -0.29
C THR A 31 -23.80 -1.49 -1.75
N GLY A 32 -25.00 -0.95 -1.98
CA GLY A 32 -25.47 -0.55 -3.31
C GLY A 32 -25.46 0.96 -3.47
N ARG A 33 -24.87 1.48 -4.56
CA ARG A 33 -24.97 2.88 -4.98
C ARG A 33 -25.87 2.98 -6.20
N HIS A 34 -26.95 3.74 -6.08
CA HIS A 34 -27.98 3.88 -7.14
C HIS A 34 -28.59 2.54 -7.59
N THR A 35 -28.53 1.51 -6.74
CA THR A 35 -29.13 0.19 -7.00
C THR A 35 -29.50 -0.51 -5.70
N GLN A 36 -30.55 -1.32 -5.74
CA GLN A 36 -30.92 -2.21 -4.64
C GLN A 36 -30.21 -3.55 -4.81
N ILE A 37 -29.66 -4.08 -3.71
CA ILE A 37 -28.97 -5.38 -3.73
C ILE A 37 -29.98 -6.50 -3.57
N LYS A 38 -30.06 -7.37 -4.57
CA LYS A 38 -30.88 -8.59 -4.53
C LYS A 38 -30.23 -9.66 -3.64
N GLN A 39 -31.06 -10.51 -3.01
CA GLN A 39 -30.56 -11.59 -2.14
C GLN A 39 -29.62 -12.55 -2.89
N ARG A 40 -29.97 -12.92 -4.13
CA ARG A 40 -29.14 -13.76 -5.00
C ARG A 40 -27.70 -13.22 -5.16
N PHE A 41 -27.52 -11.91 -5.23
CA PHE A 41 -26.20 -11.31 -5.33
C PHE A 41 -25.40 -11.52 -4.04
N ARG A 42 -26.04 -11.37 -2.88
CA ARG A 42 -25.41 -11.61 -1.56
C ARG A 42 -24.94 -13.06 -1.42
N ASP A 43 -25.80 -14.01 -1.79
CA ASP A 43 -25.47 -15.43 -1.69
C ASP A 43 -24.28 -15.81 -2.58
N VAL A 44 -24.19 -15.21 -3.78
CA VAL A 44 -23.06 -15.39 -4.70
C VAL A 44 -21.79 -14.74 -4.16
N VAL A 45 -21.87 -13.53 -3.59
CA VAL A 45 -20.74 -12.87 -2.94
C VAL A 45 -20.21 -13.73 -1.80
N GLU A 46 -21.07 -14.19 -0.90
CA GLU A 46 -20.70 -15.06 0.23
C GLU A 46 -19.98 -16.33 -0.26
N THR A 47 -20.53 -16.97 -1.29
CA THR A 47 -19.92 -18.17 -1.90
C THR A 47 -18.54 -17.89 -2.52
N LYS A 48 -18.42 -16.80 -3.28
CA LYS A 48 -17.19 -16.46 -4.02
C LYS A 48 -16.08 -15.91 -3.12
N MET A 49 -16.43 -15.23 -2.03
CA MET A 49 -15.48 -14.69 -1.06
C MET A 49 -14.68 -15.78 -0.32
N ASN A 50 -15.12 -17.04 -0.34
CA ASN A 50 -14.33 -18.18 0.13
C ASN A 50 -12.99 -18.35 -0.62
N ARG A 51 -12.86 -17.84 -1.86
CA ARG A 51 -11.58 -17.84 -2.59
C ARG A 51 -10.58 -16.86 -1.98
N VAL A 52 -11.07 -15.77 -1.40
CA VAL A 52 -10.25 -14.72 -0.77
C VAL A 52 -9.69 -15.21 0.55
N THR A 53 -10.51 -15.85 1.39
CA THR A 53 -10.08 -16.40 2.69
C THR A 53 -9.00 -17.47 2.56
N ALA A 54 -9.02 -18.26 1.47
CA ALA A 54 -7.96 -19.24 1.18
C ALA A 54 -6.59 -18.60 0.87
N ILE A 55 -6.57 -17.37 0.35
CA ILE A 55 -5.32 -16.68 -0.03
C ILE A 55 -4.83 -15.79 1.11
N ALA A 56 -5.73 -15.04 1.73
CA ALA A 56 -5.49 -14.08 2.79
C ALA A 56 -6.25 -14.50 4.06
N PRO A 57 -5.68 -15.41 4.88
CA PRO A 57 -6.28 -15.82 6.14
C PRO A 57 -6.30 -14.69 7.19
N ASP A 58 -5.56 -13.61 6.96
CA ASP A 58 -5.54 -12.39 7.78
C ASP A 58 -6.62 -11.37 7.41
N ALA A 59 -7.52 -11.71 6.48
CA ALA A 59 -8.61 -10.84 6.04
C ALA A 59 -9.68 -10.69 7.14
N GLN A 60 -9.84 -9.47 7.65
CA GLN A 60 -10.79 -9.15 8.72
C GLN A 60 -12.11 -8.61 8.16
N ARG A 61 -12.05 -7.80 7.10
CA ARG A 61 -13.23 -7.15 6.51
C ARG A 61 -13.14 -7.04 5.00
N ALA A 62 -14.24 -7.33 4.33
CA ALA A 62 -14.43 -7.17 2.89
C ALA A 62 -15.64 -6.27 2.63
N GLN A 63 -15.40 -5.11 2.04
CA GLN A 63 -16.44 -4.19 1.60
C GLN A 63 -16.63 -4.31 0.10
N ILE A 64 -17.85 -4.61 -0.32
CA ILE A 64 -18.26 -4.72 -1.71
C ILE A 64 -19.23 -3.58 -2.00
N VAL A 65 -18.92 -2.75 -2.99
CA VAL A 65 -19.79 -1.66 -3.45
C VAL A 65 -20.22 -1.97 -4.89
N LEU A 66 -21.52 -2.16 -5.08
CA LEU A 66 -22.14 -2.31 -6.39
C LEU A 66 -22.72 -0.97 -6.82
N THR A 67 -22.27 -0.44 -7.95
CA THR A 67 -22.77 0.79 -8.55
C THR A 67 -23.41 0.47 -9.91
N HIS A 68 -24.53 1.12 -10.19
CA HIS A 68 -25.18 1.06 -11.50
C HIS A 68 -25.25 2.46 -12.12
N GLU A 69 -24.72 2.58 -13.33
CA GLU A 69 -24.78 3.78 -14.15
C GLU A 69 -25.69 3.52 -15.36
N GLY A 70 -26.81 4.26 -15.45
CA GLY A 70 -27.84 4.06 -16.46
C GLY A 70 -27.59 4.75 -17.81
N ASN A 71 -26.35 5.12 -18.13
CA ASN A 71 -26.04 5.88 -19.35
C ASN A 71 -26.07 4.95 -20.59
N PRO A 72 -27.00 5.14 -21.56
CA PRO A 72 -27.11 4.26 -22.73
C PRO A 72 -25.86 4.20 -23.60
N ARG A 73 -25.01 5.24 -23.56
CA ARG A 73 -23.73 5.27 -24.30
C ARG A 73 -22.64 4.39 -23.68
N GLN A 74 -22.82 3.93 -22.45
CA GLN A 74 -21.86 3.14 -21.69
C GLN A 74 -22.50 1.85 -21.15
N ALA A 75 -23.38 1.24 -21.94
CA ALA A 75 -24.07 0.01 -21.55
C ALA A 75 -23.10 -1.13 -21.17
N ASP A 76 -21.94 -1.18 -21.82
CA ASP A 76 -20.89 -2.19 -21.57
C ASP A 76 -20.21 -2.06 -20.20
N THR A 77 -20.34 -0.89 -19.56
CA THR A 77 -19.71 -0.52 -18.28
C THR A 77 -20.76 -0.19 -17.21
N ALA A 78 -22.05 -0.40 -17.51
CA ALA A 78 -23.16 0.08 -16.70
C ALA A 78 -23.13 -0.46 -15.26
N LYS A 79 -22.57 -1.65 -15.02
CA LYS A 79 -22.42 -2.24 -13.68
C LYS A 79 -20.97 -2.18 -13.26
N ARG A 80 -20.69 -1.57 -12.11
CA ARG A 80 -19.35 -1.44 -11.53
C ARG A 80 -19.32 -2.04 -10.14
N VAL A 81 -18.36 -2.92 -9.89
CA VAL A 81 -18.13 -3.55 -8.59
C VAL A 81 -16.75 -3.13 -8.09
N GLU A 82 -16.72 -2.57 -6.89
CA GLU A 82 -15.50 -2.27 -6.15
C GLU A 82 -15.44 -3.18 -4.92
N ILE A 83 -14.30 -3.85 -4.73
CA ILE A 83 -14.04 -4.72 -3.60
C ILE A 83 -12.83 -4.16 -2.85
N THR A 84 -13.01 -3.87 -1.57
CA THR A 84 -11.94 -3.46 -0.65
C THR A 84 -11.81 -4.50 0.45
N VAL A 85 -10.64 -5.14 0.56
CA VAL A 85 -10.33 -6.10 1.62
C VAL A 85 -9.27 -5.52 2.54
N ILE A 86 -9.53 -5.59 3.84
CA ILE A 86 -8.60 -5.21 4.90
C ILE A 86 -8.02 -6.51 5.47
N ALA A 87 -6.73 -6.72 5.23
CA ALA A 87 -5.98 -7.91 5.65
C ALA A 87 -4.81 -7.50 6.56
N GLY A 88 -5.07 -7.53 7.87
CA GLY A 88 -4.17 -7.00 8.91
C GLY A 88 -3.82 -5.53 8.65
N ARG A 89 -2.55 -5.27 8.32
CA ARG A 89 -2.02 -3.91 8.05
C ARG A 89 -2.13 -3.48 6.59
N THR A 90 -2.58 -4.35 5.68
CA THR A 90 -2.67 -4.01 4.25
C THR A 90 -4.10 -3.94 3.78
N VAL A 91 -4.39 -2.89 3.02
CA VAL A 91 -5.69 -2.68 2.37
C VAL A 91 -5.52 -2.96 0.89
N VAL A 92 -6.30 -3.88 0.35
CA VAL A 92 -6.28 -4.23 -1.06
C VAL A 92 -7.63 -3.91 -1.69
N ARG A 93 -7.61 -3.02 -2.67
CA ARG A 93 -8.79 -2.64 -3.46
C ARG A 93 -8.68 -3.22 -4.87
N ALA A 94 -9.80 -3.66 -5.42
CA ALA A 94 -9.93 -4.07 -6.81
C ALA A 94 -11.27 -3.59 -7.36
N GLU A 95 -11.30 -3.30 -8.65
CA GLU A 95 -12.48 -2.75 -9.31
C GLU A 95 -12.63 -3.34 -10.71
N ALA A 96 -13.86 -3.62 -11.08
CA ALA A 96 -14.21 -3.96 -12.45
C ALA A 96 -15.61 -3.49 -12.81
N SER A 97 -15.82 -3.32 -14.10
CA SER A 97 -17.08 -2.93 -14.71
C SER A 97 -17.47 -3.91 -15.81
N SER A 98 -18.77 -4.10 -16.00
CA SER A 98 -19.33 -4.99 -17.02
C SER A 98 -20.77 -4.61 -17.35
N THR A 99 -21.37 -5.31 -18.32
CA THR A 99 -22.81 -5.24 -18.62
C THR A 99 -23.65 -5.86 -17.51
N ASP A 100 -23.11 -6.86 -16.81
CA ASP A 100 -23.79 -7.61 -15.76
C ASP A 100 -23.06 -7.55 -14.41
N GLU A 101 -23.83 -7.59 -13.32
CA GLU A 101 -23.30 -7.48 -11.94
C GLU A 101 -22.47 -8.71 -11.53
N PHE A 102 -22.81 -9.91 -12.02
CA PHE A 102 -22.05 -11.12 -11.69
C PHE A 102 -20.73 -11.17 -12.45
N SER A 103 -20.73 -10.75 -13.72
CA SER A 103 -19.51 -10.63 -14.53
C SER A 103 -18.56 -9.58 -13.95
N ALA A 104 -19.07 -8.41 -13.55
CA ALA A 104 -18.26 -7.39 -12.89
C ALA A 104 -17.67 -7.90 -11.56
N LEU A 105 -18.43 -8.66 -10.78
CA LEU A 105 -17.95 -9.28 -9.55
C LEU A 105 -16.81 -10.27 -9.82
N ASP A 106 -16.93 -11.13 -10.83
CA ASP A 106 -15.88 -12.10 -11.18
C ASP A 106 -14.58 -11.41 -11.62
N MET A 107 -14.69 -10.43 -12.52
CA MET A 107 -13.54 -9.66 -12.96
C MET A 107 -12.85 -8.91 -11.81
N ALA A 108 -13.63 -8.37 -10.86
CA ALA A 108 -13.09 -7.71 -9.68
C ALA A 108 -12.40 -8.72 -8.73
N LEU A 109 -12.97 -9.91 -8.55
CA LEU A 109 -12.39 -10.99 -7.75
C LEU A 109 -11.08 -11.51 -8.34
N ASP A 110 -10.99 -11.68 -9.66
CA ASP A 110 -9.76 -12.13 -10.32
C ASP A 110 -8.62 -11.10 -10.13
N LYS A 111 -8.93 -9.81 -10.30
CA LYS A 111 -7.97 -8.73 -10.00
C LYS A 111 -7.57 -8.71 -8.53
N LEU A 112 -8.53 -8.90 -7.62
CA LEU A 112 -8.29 -8.92 -6.18
C LEU A 112 -7.41 -10.08 -5.75
N THR A 113 -7.72 -11.30 -6.20
CA THR A 113 -6.96 -12.51 -5.86
C THR A 113 -5.52 -12.41 -6.36
N LEU A 114 -5.30 -11.86 -7.56
CA LEU A 114 -3.96 -11.59 -8.08
C LEU A 114 -3.19 -10.60 -7.19
N ARG A 115 -3.83 -9.49 -6.78
CA ARG A 115 -3.24 -8.48 -5.88
C ARG A 115 -2.92 -9.06 -4.50
N LEU A 116 -3.82 -9.86 -3.93
CA LEU A 116 -3.63 -10.53 -2.64
C LEU A 116 -2.48 -11.53 -2.68
N ARG A 117 -2.38 -12.35 -3.75
CA ARG A 117 -1.24 -13.27 -3.94
C ARG A 117 0.08 -12.53 -3.98
N ARG A 118 0.21 -11.51 -4.85
CA ARG A 118 1.42 -10.68 -4.94
C ARG A 118 1.81 -10.06 -3.60
N THR A 119 0.84 -9.53 -2.87
CA THR A 119 1.08 -8.92 -1.55
C THR A 119 1.58 -9.95 -0.53
N ARG A 120 0.97 -11.13 -0.48
CA ARG A 120 1.37 -12.21 0.43
C ARG A 120 2.74 -12.77 0.07
N ASP A 121 3.01 -12.97 -1.22
CA ASP A 121 4.26 -13.56 -1.69
C ASP A 121 5.44 -12.61 -1.36
N ARG A 122 5.29 -11.30 -1.55
CA ARG A 122 6.26 -10.28 -1.06
C ARG A 122 6.50 -10.37 0.45
N ARG A 123 5.43 -10.48 1.27
CA ARG A 123 5.57 -10.64 2.74
C ARG A 123 6.31 -11.92 3.14
N LYS A 124 6.20 -13.00 2.36
CA LYS A 124 6.92 -14.25 2.62
C LYS A 124 8.41 -14.11 2.30
N ASP A 125 8.76 -13.41 1.23
CA ASP A 125 10.16 -13.23 0.82
C ASP A 125 10.94 -12.38 1.84
N HIS A 126 10.34 -11.34 2.42
CA HIS A 126 10.97 -10.58 3.52
C HIS A 126 11.22 -11.40 4.79
N ARG A 127 10.45 -12.47 5.04
CA ARG A 127 10.71 -13.40 6.17
C ARG A 127 11.81 -14.40 5.87
N ARG A 128 12.15 -14.64 4.60
CA ARG A 128 13.23 -15.55 4.19
C ARG A 128 14.60 -14.86 4.07
N GLY A 129 14.64 -13.55 3.82
CA GLY A 129 15.88 -12.79 3.71
C GLY A 129 16.58 -12.45 5.04
N TYR A 130 15.93 -12.66 6.18
CA TYR A 130 16.49 -12.38 7.52
C TYR A 130 16.75 -13.67 8.31
N ALA A 131 17.46 -14.62 7.69
CA ALA A 131 18.06 -15.72 8.43
C ALA A 131 19.55 -15.40 8.62
N ASN A 132 19.85 -14.74 9.74
CA ASN A 132 21.18 -14.44 10.29
C ASN A 132 22.09 -13.50 9.46
N PRO A 133 21.97 -12.18 9.63
CA PRO A 133 23.10 -11.30 9.36
C PRO A 133 24.19 -11.62 10.39
N VAL A 134 25.35 -12.09 9.93
CA VAL A 134 26.56 -12.15 10.75
C VAL A 134 26.95 -10.70 11.05
N PRO A 135 27.10 -10.28 12.32
CA PRO A 135 27.51 -8.92 12.63
C PRO A 135 28.88 -8.66 12.03
N VAL A 136 28.97 -7.68 11.13
CA VAL A 136 30.26 -7.14 10.67
C VAL A 136 30.62 -6.03 11.62
N ASP A 137 31.73 -6.20 12.33
CA ASP A 137 32.28 -5.28 13.32
C ASP A 137 32.81 -4.02 12.61
N LEU A 138 32.03 -2.94 12.59
CA LEU A 138 32.52 -1.61 12.24
C LEU A 138 33.01 -0.93 13.52
N GLY A 139 34.33 -0.77 13.61
CA GLY A 139 35.04 -0.25 14.77
C GLY A 139 34.57 1.11 15.27
N VAL A 140 34.92 1.37 16.53
CA VAL A 140 34.51 2.51 17.36
C VAL A 140 34.92 3.84 16.72
N ILE A 141 33.93 4.62 16.28
CA ILE A 141 34.10 6.03 15.91
C ILE A 141 33.93 6.85 17.20
N ALA A 142 34.95 7.62 17.57
CA ALA A 142 34.92 8.52 18.71
C ALA A 142 33.97 9.70 18.43
N PRO A 143 33.13 10.13 19.40
CA PRO A 143 32.21 11.23 19.19
C PRO A 143 32.95 12.57 19.22
N GLU A 144 32.72 13.38 18.18
CA GLU A 144 33.12 14.79 18.09
C GLU A 144 32.02 15.65 18.75
N PRO A 145 32.34 16.75 19.46
CA PRO A 145 31.37 17.43 20.31
C PRO A 145 30.37 18.27 19.51
N GLU A 146 29.07 18.08 19.82
CA GLU A 146 27.97 18.90 19.32
C GLU A 146 27.99 20.31 19.93
N PRO A 147 27.73 21.38 19.15
CA PRO A 147 27.53 22.73 19.69
C PRO A 147 26.13 22.89 20.30
N GLU A 148 26.05 23.57 21.44
CA GLU A 148 24.79 23.99 22.09
C GLU A 148 24.08 25.07 21.25
N GLU A 149 22.87 24.78 20.77
CA GLU A 149 22.01 25.77 20.11
C GLU A 149 20.95 26.34 21.08
N LEU A 150 20.85 27.67 21.05
CA LEU A 150 20.02 28.52 21.90
C LEU A 150 18.52 28.38 21.58
N GLU A 151 17.70 28.17 22.61
CA GLU A 151 16.23 28.14 22.50
C GLU A 151 15.67 29.53 22.12
N GLY A 152 15.26 29.69 20.87
CA GLY A 152 14.46 30.81 20.38
C GLY A 152 12.98 30.45 20.25
N GLU A 153 12.09 31.37 20.62
CA GLU A 153 10.63 31.16 20.67
C GLU A 153 10.03 30.58 19.37
N PRO A 154 9.00 29.70 19.47
CA PRO A 154 8.44 29.06 18.29
C PRO A 154 7.72 30.08 17.41
N ASN A 155 8.27 30.29 16.22
CA ASN A 155 7.64 31.05 15.13
C ASN A 155 6.90 30.06 14.21
N ASN A 156 5.58 30.09 14.25
CA ASN A 156 4.67 29.13 13.62
C ASN A 156 4.39 29.44 12.14
N SER A 157 5.33 30.08 11.43
CA SER A 157 5.18 30.41 10.01
C SER A 157 5.69 29.29 9.10
N PRO A 158 5.01 28.95 7.98
CA PRO A 158 5.50 28.02 6.97
C PRO A 158 6.92 28.31 6.46
N GLN A 159 7.36 29.58 6.50
CA GLN A 159 8.73 29.96 6.17
C GLN A 159 9.77 29.44 7.17
N ALA A 160 9.44 29.29 8.46
CA ALA A 160 10.38 28.77 9.46
C ALA A 160 10.60 27.25 9.29
N ALA A 161 9.58 26.52 8.82
CA ALA A 161 9.65 25.08 8.56
C ALA A 161 10.61 24.69 7.43
N VAL A 162 10.86 25.61 6.49
CA VAL A 162 11.74 25.39 5.32
C VAL A 162 13.16 25.93 5.53
N ALA A 163 13.36 26.84 6.48
CA ALA A 163 14.62 27.58 6.65
C ALA A 163 15.64 26.90 7.57
N SER A 164 15.27 25.86 8.33
CA SER A 164 16.23 25.10 9.13
C SER A 164 17.11 24.22 8.22
N ASP A 165 18.42 24.33 8.38
CA ASP A 165 19.39 23.45 7.73
C ASP A 165 19.21 22.05 8.33
N LEU A 166 18.88 21.09 7.47
CA LEU A 166 18.60 19.70 7.86
C LEU A 166 19.80 18.85 7.50
N GLY A 167 20.32 18.09 8.47
CA GLY A 167 21.41 17.17 8.24
C GLY A 167 20.99 15.95 7.40
N PRO A 168 21.93 15.26 6.74
CA PRO A 168 21.66 13.99 6.07
C PRO A 168 21.02 12.96 7.02
N GLY A 169 19.86 12.42 6.66
CA GLY A 169 19.18 11.37 7.44
C GLY A 169 18.31 11.85 8.60
N GLU A 170 18.33 13.14 8.92
CA GLU A 170 17.46 13.73 9.92
C GLU A 170 16.05 13.94 9.36
N SER A 171 15.02 13.77 10.21
CA SER A 171 13.64 14.03 9.83
C SER A 171 12.97 14.95 10.83
N VAL A 172 12.51 16.10 10.34
CA VAL A 172 11.76 17.08 11.13
C VAL A 172 10.30 17.00 10.72
N GLU A 173 9.42 16.89 11.71
CA GLU A 173 7.97 16.97 11.54
C GLU A 173 7.51 18.34 12.05
N VAL A 174 7.06 19.21 11.14
CA VAL A 174 6.56 20.54 11.49
C VAL A 174 5.04 20.58 11.34
N GLN A 175 4.35 20.99 12.40
CA GLN A 175 2.91 21.27 12.35
C GLN A 175 2.67 22.66 11.75
N VAL A 176 1.75 22.75 10.78
CA VAL A 176 1.43 24.00 10.11
C VAL A 176 0.32 24.73 10.87
N GLY A 177 0.70 25.66 11.75
CA GLY A 177 -0.24 26.43 12.57
C GLY A 177 -1.13 25.52 13.45
N ASP A 178 -2.42 25.86 13.60
CA ASP A 178 -3.42 25.07 14.34
C ASP A 178 -4.15 24.03 13.46
N THR A 179 -3.60 23.69 12.29
CA THR A 179 -4.19 22.69 11.40
C THR A 179 -3.57 21.31 11.65
N PRO A 180 -4.31 20.20 11.48
CA PRO A 180 -3.80 18.84 11.70
C PRO A 180 -2.79 18.38 10.63
N ILE A 181 -2.25 19.30 9.83
CA ILE A 181 -1.35 19.00 8.72
C ILE A 181 0.09 18.97 9.26
N VAL A 182 0.72 17.81 9.18
CA VAL A 182 2.13 17.58 9.54
C VAL A 182 2.96 17.49 8.27
N ILE A 183 3.98 18.35 8.15
CA ILE A 183 4.97 18.29 7.07
C ILE A 183 6.18 17.52 7.59
N ARG A 184 6.47 16.37 6.98
CA ARG A 184 7.69 15.59 7.26
C ARG A 184 8.75 15.88 6.21
N ARG A 185 9.90 16.39 6.64
CA ARG A 185 11.08 16.60 5.77
C ARG A 185 12.08 15.47 6.01
N LYS A 186 12.70 14.96 4.95
CA LYS A 186 13.81 13.98 5.01
C LYS A 186 14.83 14.35 3.95
N LEU A 187 16.04 14.71 4.35
CA LEU A 187 17.14 14.94 3.42
C LEU A 187 17.86 13.61 3.15
N HIS A 188 17.88 13.19 1.89
CA HIS A 188 18.58 11.98 1.48
C HIS A 188 19.75 12.35 0.57
N ILE A 189 20.96 11.92 0.94
CA ILE A 189 22.10 11.95 0.02
C ILE A 189 21.90 10.76 -0.92
N ALA A 190 21.63 11.05 -2.19
CA ALA A 190 21.45 10.02 -3.21
C ALA A 190 22.68 9.94 -4.10
N GLU A 191 23.22 8.73 -4.27
CA GLU A 191 24.22 8.47 -5.31
C GLU A 191 23.55 8.46 -6.69
N PRO A 192 24.23 8.97 -7.75
CA PRO A 192 23.67 8.94 -9.10
C PRO A 192 23.40 7.51 -9.57
N MET A 193 22.18 7.25 -10.04
CA MET A 193 21.74 5.93 -10.49
C MET A 193 20.95 6.01 -11.80
N SER A 194 20.85 4.90 -12.50
CA SER A 194 20.04 4.78 -13.71
C SER A 194 18.54 4.74 -13.40
N ILE A 195 17.71 4.95 -14.43
CA ILE A 195 16.25 4.86 -14.31
C ILE A 195 15.83 3.45 -13.86
N ASP A 196 16.47 2.41 -14.39
CA ASP A 196 16.16 1.02 -14.05
C ASP A 196 16.51 0.69 -12.59
N GLU A 197 17.64 1.20 -12.10
CA GLU A 197 18.03 1.09 -10.69
C GLU A 197 17.05 1.87 -9.79
N ALA A 198 16.66 3.07 -10.19
CA ALA A 198 15.67 3.87 -9.46
C ALA A 198 14.30 3.18 -9.41
N LEU A 199 13.87 2.52 -10.49
CA LEU A 199 12.65 1.71 -10.52
C LEU A 199 12.77 0.49 -9.62
N TYR A 200 13.93 -0.18 -9.65
CA TYR A 200 14.22 -1.31 -8.77
C TYR A 200 14.12 -0.90 -7.30
N GLU A 201 14.75 0.22 -6.91
CA GLU A 201 14.69 0.77 -5.55
C GLU A 201 13.28 1.25 -5.19
N MET A 202 12.55 1.89 -6.13
CA MET A 202 11.16 2.28 -5.92
C MET A 202 10.28 1.07 -5.63
N GLU A 203 10.46 -0.03 -6.37
CA GLU A 203 9.73 -1.29 -6.16
C GLU A 203 10.15 -2.00 -4.88
N LEU A 204 11.45 -1.93 -4.54
CA LEU A 204 12.03 -2.56 -3.35
C LEU A 204 11.53 -1.89 -2.07
N ILE A 205 11.54 -0.56 -2.05
CA ILE A 205 11.06 0.26 -0.93
C ILE A 205 9.53 0.30 -0.92
N GLY A 206 8.89 0.13 -2.09
CA GLY A 206 7.44 0.11 -2.25
C GLY A 206 6.81 1.50 -2.11
N HIS A 207 7.53 2.55 -2.51
CA HIS A 207 6.99 3.92 -2.56
C HIS A 207 6.31 4.20 -3.91
N ASP A 208 5.33 5.10 -3.91
CA ASP A 208 4.61 5.48 -5.13
C ASP A 208 5.48 6.27 -6.12
N PHE A 209 6.54 6.90 -5.60
CA PHE A 209 7.54 7.63 -6.35
C PHE A 209 8.92 7.47 -5.70
N PHE A 210 9.99 7.63 -6.48
CA PHE A 210 11.37 7.59 -6.00
C PHE A 210 12.18 8.72 -6.63
N LEU A 211 12.84 9.52 -5.79
CA LEU A 211 13.67 10.66 -6.19
C LEU A 211 15.14 10.22 -6.25
N PHE A 212 15.81 10.52 -7.36
CA PHE A 212 17.20 10.14 -7.61
C PHE A 212 17.89 11.17 -8.49
N VAL A 213 19.20 11.04 -8.64
CA VAL A 213 19.97 11.77 -9.65
C VAL A 213 20.24 10.82 -10.80
N ASN A 214 19.77 11.15 -12.00
CA ASN A 214 19.95 10.30 -13.18
C ASN A 214 21.44 10.28 -13.57
N LYS A 215 22.03 9.10 -13.60
CA LYS A 215 23.45 8.88 -13.91
C LYS A 215 23.84 9.33 -15.33
N GLU A 216 22.92 9.26 -16.28
CA GLU A 216 23.18 9.63 -17.68
C GLU A 216 23.12 11.13 -17.90
N THR A 217 22.11 11.79 -17.31
CA THR A 217 21.85 13.22 -17.53
C THR A 217 22.43 14.11 -16.44
N GLY A 218 22.79 13.54 -15.28
CA GLY A 218 23.18 14.27 -14.08
C GLY A 218 22.04 15.07 -13.45
N ARG A 219 20.79 14.88 -13.90
CA ARG A 219 19.64 15.69 -13.50
C ARG A 219 18.90 15.04 -12.33
N PRO A 220 18.35 15.84 -11.40
CA PRO A 220 17.38 15.34 -10.43
C PRO A 220 16.13 14.84 -11.15
N SER A 221 15.80 13.58 -10.89
CA SER A 221 14.73 12.86 -11.57
C SER A 221 13.86 12.11 -10.56
N VAL A 222 12.59 11.94 -10.90
CA VAL A 222 11.60 11.18 -10.15
C VAL A 222 11.00 10.11 -11.04
N VAL A 223 11.04 8.86 -10.60
CA VAL A 223 10.22 7.78 -11.17
C VAL A 223 8.92 7.63 -10.36
N TYR A 224 7.80 7.31 -11.01
CA TYR A 224 6.51 7.09 -10.36
C TYR A 224 5.60 6.12 -11.11
N HIS A 225 4.60 5.56 -10.42
CA HIS A 225 3.59 4.70 -11.03
C HIS A 225 2.55 5.48 -11.86
N ARG A 226 2.26 5.01 -13.07
CA ARG A 226 1.20 5.50 -13.95
C ARG A 226 0.12 4.43 -14.15
N HIS A 227 -1.08 4.85 -14.59
CA HIS A 227 -2.20 3.93 -14.76
C HIS A 227 -1.88 2.78 -15.74
N GLY A 228 -2.38 1.59 -15.43
CA GLY A 228 -2.35 0.46 -16.37
C GLY A 228 -0.97 -0.20 -16.55
N TRP A 229 -0.16 -0.32 -15.49
CA TRP A 229 1.18 -0.95 -15.54
C TRP A 229 2.24 -0.15 -16.30
N SER A 230 2.08 1.18 -16.34
CA SER A 230 3.09 2.05 -16.91
C SER A 230 3.87 2.77 -15.81
N TYR A 231 5.11 3.11 -16.09
CA TYR A 231 5.97 3.94 -15.24
C TYR A 231 6.18 5.28 -15.94
N GLY A 232 6.26 6.35 -15.16
CA GLY A 232 6.60 7.69 -15.64
C GLY A 232 7.88 8.18 -15.02
N VAL A 233 8.63 9.00 -15.76
CA VAL A 233 9.82 9.70 -15.28
C VAL A 233 9.59 11.20 -15.46
N PHE A 234 9.82 11.98 -14.41
CA PHE A 234 9.91 13.43 -14.47
C PHE A 234 11.34 13.84 -14.17
N GLU A 235 11.88 14.78 -14.94
CA GLU A 235 13.20 15.34 -14.70
C GLU A 235 13.06 16.84 -14.48
N ILE A 236 13.83 17.38 -13.55
CA ILE A 236 13.93 18.82 -13.33
C ILE A 236 15.28 19.27 -13.85
N ASP A 237 15.26 20.27 -14.72
CA ASP A 237 16.47 20.94 -15.16
C ASP A 237 16.67 22.25 -14.40
N THR A 238 17.91 22.61 -14.14
CA THR A 238 18.26 23.89 -13.53
C THR A 238 18.66 24.90 -14.62
N PRO A 239 18.41 26.20 -14.43
CA PRO A 239 18.83 27.22 -15.40
C PRO A 239 20.34 27.23 -15.69
N GLU A 240 21.15 26.69 -14.77
CA GLU A 240 22.60 26.54 -14.91
C GLU A 240 23.00 25.43 -15.87
N ASN A 241 22.20 24.36 -15.94
CA ASN A 241 22.40 23.22 -16.84
C ASN A 241 21.95 23.52 -18.27
N VAL A 242 20.89 24.31 -18.46
CA VAL A 242 20.37 24.72 -19.79
C VAL A 242 21.38 25.59 -20.57
N LYS A 243 22.36 26.22 -19.91
CA LYS A 243 23.39 27.06 -20.55
C LYS A 243 24.63 26.30 -21.04
N LYS A 244 24.73 25.00 -20.73
CA LYS A 244 25.91 24.17 -21.08
C LYS A 244 25.77 23.42 -22.40
N ASP A 245 24.58 23.42 -23.01
CA ASP A 245 24.30 22.90 -24.35
C ASP A 245 24.21 24.06 -25.37
#